data_AF-A0A958M8X1-F1
#
_entry.id   AF-A0A958M8X1-F1
#
_cell.length_a   1.000
_cell.length_b   1.000
_cell.length_c   1.000
_cell.angle_alpha   90.00
_cell.angle_beta   90.00
_cell.angle_gamma   90.00
#
_symmetry.space_group_name_H-M   'P 1'
#
loop_
_entity.id
_entity.type
_entity.pdbx_description
1 polymer ?
#
loop_
_entity_poly.entity_id
_entity_poly.type
_entity_poly.pdbx_seq_one_letter_code
_entity_poly.pdbx_strand_id
1 'polypeptide(L)'
;LKDGLQSVALSANWMWPCRNEGEDARLYEAVKGCSDFAIALGIAIPTGKDSLSMKQQYPDKEVIAPGTVIISAVAHCDAVTGTVEPVFRKGGGSVYYINLSRDDFKLGGSSFGQLVNAVGREVPTVKDAAAFKNAFKAIQKLIKSGRIIAGHDVASGGLITTLLELCFAENGLGAEIDLSVLGEADPVKVLFAENAGIVFQGEDAHVEAVLNENNVAFYTIGKVTDGDLLRIKNGKDVFEFNIPGLRDVWYTTSYLLDVRQSGKAKAEERFRKYKNQPLRYTFPEGFDGKRPVIGVDKPKVKAAVLREKGSNSEREMANALHLAGFEVKDVHMTDLLSGRETLEDIRFIGAVGGFSNSDVLGSAKGWAGAFLYNEGAGRALENFFNRSDTLSLGICNGCQLFLELGLLHRGHVEKPKMRHNDSHKFECVFTSVDIQPNTSVM
;
A
#
# COMPACT_ATOMS: atom_id res chain seq x y z
N LEU A 1 1.31 -13.41 12.69
CA LEU A 1 2.54 -13.25 13.46
C LEU A 1 2.90 -14.58 14.14
N LYS A 2 4.11 -15.08 13.87
CA LYS A 2 4.64 -16.36 14.36
C LYS A 2 4.66 -16.43 15.89
N ASP A 3 5.22 -15.41 16.54
CA ASP A 3 5.41 -15.34 18.00
C ASP A 3 4.56 -14.20 18.62
N GLY A 4 3.46 -13.84 17.98
CA GLY A 4 2.60 -12.73 18.41
C GLY A 4 3.33 -11.38 18.38
N LEU A 5 3.13 -10.57 19.43
CA LEU A 5 3.72 -9.21 19.51
C LEU A 5 5.25 -9.24 19.52
N GLN A 6 5.88 -10.30 20.03
CA GLN A 6 7.34 -10.42 20.08
C GLN A 6 7.99 -10.55 18.68
N SER A 7 7.21 -10.88 17.66
CA SER A 7 7.67 -10.84 16.26
C SER A 7 7.83 -9.42 15.72
N VAL A 8 7.37 -8.39 16.44
CA VAL A 8 7.50 -6.99 16.02
C VAL A 8 8.88 -6.45 16.42
N ALA A 9 9.59 -5.91 15.44
CA ALA A 9 10.82 -5.15 15.63
C ALA A 9 10.62 -3.71 15.16
N LEU A 10 11.23 -2.77 15.88
CA LEU A 10 11.09 -1.35 15.63
C LEU A 10 12.39 -0.73 15.08
N SER A 11 12.25 0.25 14.20
CA SER A 11 13.29 1.23 13.90
C SER A 11 12.88 2.57 14.51
N ALA A 12 13.76 3.21 15.27
CA ALA A 12 13.52 4.54 15.84
C ALA A 12 14.41 5.60 15.17
N ASN A 13 13.80 6.58 14.50
CA ASN A 13 14.49 7.66 13.82
C ASN A 13 14.20 8.99 14.52
N TRP A 14 15.24 9.63 15.04
CA TRP A 14 15.14 10.80 15.92
C TRP A 14 15.54 12.07 15.16
N MET A 15 14.59 12.97 14.94
CA MET A 15 14.82 14.28 14.35
C MET A 15 14.64 15.31 15.47
N TRP A 16 15.72 15.91 15.93
CA TRP A 16 15.67 16.80 17.09
C TRP A 16 16.49 18.08 16.88
N PRO A 17 16.03 19.25 17.36
CA PRO A 17 16.82 20.48 17.34
C PRO A 17 17.71 20.57 18.59
N CYS A 18 18.70 19.69 18.73
CA CYS A 18 19.59 19.70 19.90
C CYS A 18 20.32 21.04 20.10
N ARG A 19 20.77 21.29 21.33
CA ARG A 19 21.43 22.54 21.77
C ARG A 19 20.54 23.78 21.75
N ASN A 20 19.23 23.62 21.61
CA ASN A 20 18.25 24.66 21.94
C ASN A 20 17.73 24.42 23.36
N GLU A 21 17.29 25.48 24.03
CA GLU A 21 16.91 25.43 25.44
C GLU A 21 15.85 24.35 25.71
N GLY A 22 16.16 23.41 26.61
CA GLY A 22 15.29 22.31 26.99
C GLY A 22 15.21 21.12 26.02
N GLU A 23 15.67 21.26 24.76
CA GLU A 23 15.48 20.22 23.74
C GLU A 23 16.31 18.96 24.00
N ASP A 24 17.53 19.09 24.55
CA ASP A 24 18.36 17.93 24.87
C ASP A 24 17.74 17.07 26.00
N ALA A 25 17.10 17.72 26.98
CA ALA A 25 16.37 17.04 28.05
C ALA A 25 15.11 16.35 27.50
N ARG A 26 14.36 17.02 26.63
CA ARG A 26 13.16 16.46 25.99
C ARG A 26 13.50 15.26 25.09
N LEU A 27 14.64 15.30 24.38
CA LEU A 27 15.13 14.15 23.62
C LEU A 27 15.39 12.96 24.54
N TYR A 28 16.08 13.17 25.67
CA TYR A 28 16.35 12.11 26.64
C TYR A 28 15.04 11.51 27.18
N GLU A 29 14.08 12.35 27.56
CA GLU A 29 12.76 11.91 28.03
C GLU A 29 12.00 11.12 26.97
N ALA A 30 12.04 11.55 25.70
CA ALA A 30 11.39 10.86 24.60
C ALA A 30 12.04 9.48 24.32
N VAL A 31 13.38 9.41 24.32
CA VAL A 31 14.13 8.14 24.18
C VAL A 31 13.80 7.21 25.33
N LYS A 32 13.79 7.71 26.58
CA LYS A 32 13.43 6.93 27.76
C LYS A 32 11.99 6.43 27.67
N GLY A 33 11.02 7.27 27.31
CA GLY A 33 9.62 6.88 27.17
C GLY A 33 9.40 5.80 26.12
N CYS A 34 10.07 5.92 24.97
CA CYS A 34 10.04 4.90 23.92
C CYS A 34 10.68 3.57 24.40
N SER A 35 11.83 3.66 25.07
CA SER A 35 12.54 2.49 25.62
C SER A 35 11.71 1.77 26.68
N ASP A 36 11.19 2.50 27.66
CA ASP A 36 10.35 1.94 28.74
C ASP A 36 9.12 1.25 28.17
N PHE A 37 8.45 1.86 27.19
CA PHE A 37 7.28 1.27 26.56
C PHE A 37 7.63 0.02 25.73
N ALA A 38 8.70 0.06 24.93
CA ALA A 38 9.16 -1.11 24.18
C ALA A 38 9.53 -2.29 25.10
N ILE A 39 10.22 -2.02 26.21
CA ILE A 39 10.54 -3.00 27.26
C ILE A 39 9.24 -3.57 27.87
N ALA A 40 8.29 -2.70 28.22
CA ALA A 40 7.00 -3.13 28.79
C ALA A 40 6.19 -3.99 27.80
N LEU A 41 6.27 -3.70 26.49
CA LEU A 41 5.66 -4.51 25.44
C LEU A 41 6.42 -5.81 25.16
N GLY A 42 7.71 -5.88 25.50
CA GLY A 42 8.58 -7.01 25.22
C GLY A 42 9.01 -7.08 23.75
N ILE A 43 9.19 -5.93 23.10
CA ILE A 43 9.60 -5.79 21.71
C ILE A 43 10.93 -5.03 21.60
N ALA A 44 11.71 -5.31 20.56
CA ALA A 44 13.02 -4.73 20.38
C ALA A 44 13.00 -3.49 19.46
N ILE A 45 13.91 -2.55 19.73
CA ILE A 45 14.28 -1.47 18.81
C ILE A 45 15.71 -1.77 18.30
N PRO A 46 15.90 -2.74 17.37
CA PRO A 46 17.24 -3.18 16.97
C PRO A 46 18.01 -2.20 16.07
N THR A 47 17.35 -1.18 15.53
CA THR A 47 17.97 -0.23 14.59
C THR A 47 17.37 1.15 14.73
N GLY A 48 18.08 2.15 14.22
CA GLY A 48 17.66 3.54 14.27
C GLY A 48 18.69 4.47 13.66
N LYS A 49 18.34 5.76 13.62
CA LYS A 49 19.19 6.85 13.17
C LYS A 49 18.80 8.13 13.88
N ASP A 50 19.72 9.09 13.92
CA ASP A 50 19.47 10.43 14.45
C ASP A 50 19.84 11.53 13.44
N SER A 51 19.15 12.66 13.56
CA SER A 51 19.39 13.92 12.88
C SER A 51 19.14 15.06 13.87
N LEU A 52 20.21 15.59 14.47
CA LEU A 52 20.15 16.42 15.68
C LEU A 52 20.28 17.94 15.43
N SER A 53 20.15 18.37 14.17
CA SER A 53 20.27 19.77 13.77
C SER A 53 19.01 20.30 13.08
N MET A 54 17.83 19.95 13.61
CA MET A 54 16.52 20.30 13.00
C MET A 54 16.11 21.76 13.23
N LYS A 55 17.01 22.68 12.88
CA LYS A 55 16.86 24.13 13.02
C LYS A 55 17.39 24.80 11.75
N GLN A 56 16.68 25.82 11.28
CA GLN A 56 17.07 26.62 10.13
C GLN A 56 17.13 28.11 10.51
N GLN A 57 18.29 28.73 10.28
CA GLN A 57 18.48 30.16 10.44
C GLN A 57 18.21 30.89 9.12
N TYR A 58 17.45 31.99 9.20
CA TYR A 58 17.25 32.98 8.14
C TYR A 58 17.73 34.36 8.64
N PRO A 59 17.93 35.36 7.76
CA PRO A 59 18.38 36.69 8.17
C PRO A 59 17.46 37.39 9.18
N ASP A 60 16.15 37.15 9.08
CA ASP A 60 15.09 37.82 9.85
C ASP A 60 14.43 36.92 10.91
N LYS A 61 14.65 35.61 10.84
CA LYS A 61 13.99 34.65 11.74
C LYS A 61 14.76 33.35 11.90
N GLU A 62 14.34 32.62 12.91
CA GLU A 62 14.77 31.26 13.17
C GLU A 62 13.55 30.34 13.12
N VAL A 63 13.71 29.17 12.51
CA VAL A 63 12.66 28.14 12.46
C VAL A 63 13.22 26.87 13.10
N ILE A 64 12.58 26.44 14.18
CA ILE A 64 12.91 25.20 14.90
C ILE A 64 11.82 24.18 14.60
N ALA A 65 12.20 22.97 14.17
CA ALA A 65 11.26 21.87 14.05
C ALA A 65 10.96 21.27 15.45
N PRO A 66 9.74 20.78 15.72
CA PRO A 66 9.49 20.00 16.92
C PRO A 66 10.40 18.78 17.01
N GLY A 67 10.83 18.43 18.22
CA GLY A 67 11.43 17.13 18.46
C GLY A 67 10.50 16.00 18.01
N THR A 68 10.97 15.17 17.09
CA THR A 68 10.15 14.17 16.39
C THR A 68 10.84 12.82 16.42
N VAL A 69 10.10 11.80 16.83
CA VAL A 69 10.50 10.40 16.64
C VAL A 69 9.60 9.76 15.59
N ILE A 70 10.21 9.08 14.62
CA ILE A 70 9.50 8.25 13.65
C ILE A 70 9.80 6.78 13.97
N ILE A 71 8.75 6.04 14.33
CA ILE A 71 8.81 4.60 14.58
C ILE A 71 8.36 3.85 13.34
N SER A 72 9.19 2.96 12.82
CA SER A 72 8.80 1.98 11.80
C SER A 72 8.73 0.59 12.43
N ALA A 73 7.59 -0.08 12.32
CA ALA A 73 7.40 -1.44 12.81
C ALA A 73 7.49 -2.45 11.67
N VAL A 74 8.22 -3.55 11.88
CA VAL A 74 8.35 -4.66 10.94
C VAL A 74 8.06 -5.96 11.67
N ALA A 75 7.30 -6.86 11.04
CA ALA A 75 7.01 -8.17 11.59
C ALA A 75 6.77 -9.22 10.50
N HIS A 76 6.97 -10.49 10.85
CA HIS A 76 6.61 -11.61 9.98
C HIS A 76 5.10 -11.74 9.82
N CYS A 77 4.60 -11.74 8.58
CA CYS A 77 3.20 -12.00 8.27
C CYS A 77 2.99 -13.46 7.87
N ASP A 78 2.24 -14.23 8.69
CA ASP A 78 2.00 -15.65 8.44
C ASP A 78 1.04 -15.90 7.26
N ALA A 79 0.14 -14.95 7.00
CA ALA A 79 -0.90 -15.06 5.98
C ALA A 79 -1.29 -13.67 5.47
N VAL A 80 -0.71 -13.25 4.34
CA VAL A 80 -0.99 -11.94 3.73
C VAL A 80 -2.46 -11.77 3.34
N THR A 81 -3.16 -12.86 3.05
CA THR A 81 -4.59 -12.89 2.72
C THR A 81 -5.50 -12.63 3.92
N GLY A 82 -4.97 -12.68 5.15
CA GLY A 82 -5.70 -12.36 6.38
C GLY A 82 -5.57 -10.90 6.81
N THR A 83 -5.02 -10.03 5.96
CA THR A 83 -4.88 -8.60 6.26
C THR A 83 -6.26 -7.94 6.32
N VAL A 84 -6.53 -7.23 7.41
CA VAL A 84 -7.77 -6.46 7.57
C VAL A 84 -7.66 -5.17 6.78
N GLU A 85 -8.69 -4.85 6.00
CA GLU A 85 -8.75 -3.66 5.16
C GLU A 85 -9.59 -2.56 5.84
N PRO A 86 -9.26 -1.27 5.63
CA PRO A 86 -10.00 -0.14 6.17
C PRO A 86 -11.23 0.20 5.32
N VAL A 87 -12.08 -0.80 5.05
CA VAL A 87 -13.30 -0.61 4.26
C VAL A 87 -14.45 -1.37 4.91
N PHE A 88 -15.40 -0.64 5.48
CA PHE A 88 -16.61 -1.25 6.04
C PHE A 88 -17.36 -2.07 4.98
N ARG A 89 -18.03 -3.14 5.43
CA ARG A 89 -18.88 -3.95 4.55
C ARG A 89 -20.34 -3.88 4.96
N LYS A 90 -21.19 -3.62 3.97
CA LYS A 90 -22.65 -3.66 4.11
C LYS A 90 -23.09 -5.07 4.49
N GLY A 91 -24.07 -5.17 5.38
CA GLY A 91 -24.57 -6.46 5.87
C GLY A 91 -23.62 -7.23 6.79
N GLY A 92 -22.52 -6.60 7.25
CA GLY A 92 -21.67 -7.15 8.31
C GLY A 92 -22.21 -6.87 9.72
N GLY A 93 -21.46 -7.28 10.74
CA GLY A 93 -21.83 -7.10 12.15
C GLY A 93 -21.55 -5.70 12.69
N SER A 94 -21.53 -5.61 14.03
CA SER A 94 -21.37 -4.36 14.77
C SER A 94 -20.01 -3.69 14.57
N VAL A 95 -19.99 -2.37 14.77
CA VAL A 95 -18.77 -1.55 14.82
C VAL A 95 -18.34 -1.39 16.26
N TYR A 96 -17.07 -1.65 16.54
CA TYR A 96 -16.46 -1.59 17.85
C TYR A 96 -15.35 -0.56 17.90
N TYR A 97 -15.15 0.05 19.07
CA TYR A 97 -14.01 0.90 19.39
C TYR A 97 -13.24 0.34 20.60
N ILE A 98 -11.91 0.35 20.51
CA ILE A 98 -11.01 0.04 21.63
C ILE A 98 -10.07 1.23 21.82
N ASN A 99 -10.14 1.86 22.99
CA ASN A 99 -9.19 2.88 23.44
C ASN A 99 -7.91 2.20 23.95
N LEU A 100 -6.92 2.04 23.07
CA LEU A 100 -5.63 1.43 23.42
C LEU A 100 -4.81 2.32 24.36
N SER A 101 -5.03 3.64 24.34
CA SER A 101 -4.42 4.57 25.28
C SER A 101 -4.88 4.35 26.72
N ARG A 102 -6.15 3.94 26.92
CA ARG A 102 -6.84 3.97 28.23
C ARG A 102 -6.72 5.33 28.94
N ASP A 103 -6.59 6.39 28.16
CA ASP A 103 -6.52 7.77 28.60
C ASP A 103 -7.81 8.49 28.19
N ASP A 104 -8.06 9.61 28.86
CA ASP A 104 -9.16 10.50 28.54
C ASP A 104 -8.92 11.18 27.19
N PHE A 105 -9.97 11.71 26.58
CA PHE A 105 -9.89 12.37 25.29
C PHE A 105 -9.25 13.77 25.44
N LYS A 106 -8.08 13.94 24.84
CA LYS A 106 -7.25 15.15 24.96
C LYS A 106 -6.88 15.68 23.58
N LEU A 107 -6.88 17.01 23.43
CA LEU A 107 -6.70 17.68 22.14
C LEU A 107 -5.30 18.30 21.95
N GLY A 108 -4.41 18.22 22.94
CA GLY A 108 -3.05 18.72 22.79
C GLY A 108 -2.30 17.97 21.69
N GLY A 109 -1.57 18.70 20.87
CA GLY A 109 -0.81 18.17 19.74
C GLY A 109 -1.64 17.66 18.56
N SER A 110 -2.98 17.74 18.64
CA SER A 110 -3.88 17.18 17.61
C SER A 110 -3.93 18.02 16.33
N SER A 111 -4.33 17.36 15.24
CA SER A 111 -4.65 18.00 13.96
C SER A 111 -5.75 19.06 14.11
N PHE A 112 -6.75 18.83 14.96
CA PHE A 112 -7.77 19.83 15.28
C PHE A 112 -7.17 21.08 15.93
N GLY A 113 -6.29 20.89 16.92
CA GLY A 113 -5.54 21.99 17.54
C GLY A 113 -4.80 22.81 16.50
N GLN A 114 -4.06 22.14 15.60
CA GLN A 114 -3.34 22.80 14.51
C GLN A 114 -4.27 23.66 13.63
N LEU A 115 -5.46 23.16 13.27
CA LEU A 115 -6.43 23.89 12.45
C LEU A 115 -6.96 25.17 13.12
N VAL A 116 -7.07 25.17 14.45
CA VAL A 116 -7.52 26.34 15.23
C VAL A 116 -6.36 27.18 15.77
N ASN A 117 -5.14 26.99 15.23
CA ASN A 117 -3.91 27.67 15.64
C ASN A 117 -3.58 27.50 17.14
N ALA A 118 -3.87 26.32 17.69
CA ALA A 118 -3.58 25.97 19.08
C ALA A 118 -2.72 24.71 19.18
N VAL A 119 -1.81 24.68 20.15
CA VAL A 119 -1.03 23.46 20.46
C VAL A 119 -1.71 22.63 21.55
N GLY A 120 -2.39 23.26 22.51
CA GLY A 120 -2.92 22.60 23.69
C GLY A 120 -1.83 22.25 24.72
N ARG A 121 -2.23 21.68 25.86
CA ARG A 121 -1.34 21.38 27.00
C ARG A 121 -1.30 19.92 27.39
N GLU A 122 -2.39 19.20 27.17
CA GLU A 122 -2.53 17.81 27.55
C GLU A 122 -2.61 16.97 26.29
N VAL A 123 -1.69 16.02 26.15
CA VAL A 123 -1.64 15.05 25.06
C VAL A 123 -2.13 13.69 25.56
N PRO A 124 -2.81 12.88 24.73
CA PRO A 124 -3.13 11.50 25.11
C PRO A 124 -1.85 10.66 25.14
N THR A 125 -1.81 9.65 26.02
CA THR A 125 -0.72 8.67 26.09
C THR A 125 -1.24 7.27 26.38
N VAL A 126 -0.40 6.24 26.22
CA VAL A 126 -0.74 4.88 26.64
C VAL A 126 -0.48 4.73 28.13
N LYS A 127 -1.54 4.72 28.94
CA LYS A 127 -1.45 4.62 30.41
C LYS A 127 -1.16 3.20 30.91
N ASP A 128 -1.43 2.17 30.10
CA ASP A 128 -1.33 0.77 30.52
C ASP A 128 -0.82 -0.12 29.38
N ALA A 129 0.49 -0.40 29.41
CA ALA A 129 1.14 -1.27 28.44
C ALA A 129 0.66 -2.74 28.52
N ALA A 130 0.19 -3.21 29.68
CA ALA A 130 -0.31 -4.58 29.81
C ALA A 130 -1.66 -4.73 29.10
N ALA A 131 -2.57 -3.76 29.30
CA ALA A 131 -3.83 -3.72 28.56
C ALA A 131 -3.61 -3.56 27.05
N PHE A 132 -2.65 -2.73 26.62
CA PHE A 132 -2.28 -2.63 25.20
C PHE A 132 -1.87 -4.00 24.62
N LYS A 133 -1.01 -4.76 25.33
CA LYS A 133 -0.62 -6.11 24.92
C LYS A 133 -1.81 -7.06 24.81
N ASN A 134 -2.73 -7.00 25.77
CA ASN A 134 -3.91 -7.86 25.77
C ASN A 134 -4.84 -7.54 24.59
N ALA A 135 -5.08 -6.26 24.32
CA ALA A 135 -5.84 -5.81 23.16
C ALA A 135 -5.19 -6.28 21.85
N PHE A 136 -3.87 -6.11 21.71
CA PHE A 136 -3.14 -6.60 20.54
C PHE A 136 -3.30 -8.11 20.35
N LYS A 137 -3.15 -8.90 21.42
CA LYS A 137 -3.33 -10.37 21.37
C LYS A 137 -4.75 -10.76 20.96
N ALA A 138 -5.77 -10.11 21.54
CA ALA A 138 -7.16 -10.39 21.22
C ALA A 138 -7.48 -10.07 19.75
N ILE A 139 -7.02 -8.92 19.25
CA ILE A 139 -7.18 -8.54 17.85
C ILE A 139 -6.48 -9.52 16.92
N GLN A 140 -5.24 -9.94 17.23
CA GLN A 140 -4.56 -10.97 16.45
C GLN A 140 -5.30 -12.32 16.46
N LYS A 141 -5.93 -12.72 17.58
CA LYS A 141 -6.79 -13.91 17.64
C LYS A 141 -7.99 -13.75 16.71
N LEU A 142 -8.69 -12.61 16.77
CA LEU A 142 -9.85 -12.32 15.93
C LEU A 142 -9.52 -12.31 14.44
N ILE A 143 -8.40 -11.68 14.04
CA ILE A 143 -7.88 -11.68 12.66
C ILE A 143 -7.62 -13.11 12.20
N LYS A 144 -6.88 -13.91 12.98
CA LYS A 144 -6.56 -15.31 12.62
C LYS A 144 -7.81 -16.19 12.49
N SER A 145 -8.87 -15.89 13.23
CA SER A 145 -10.16 -16.58 13.15
C SER A 145 -11.12 -16.00 12.10
N GLY A 146 -10.72 -15.00 11.32
CA GLY A 146 -11.55 -14.39 10.28
C GLY A 146 -12.75 -13.58 10.80
N ARG A 147 -12.72 -13.13 12.06
CA ARG A 147 -13.86 -12.49 12.75
C ARG A 147 -13.89 -10.97 12.64
N ILE A 148 -12.86 -10.37 12.03
CA ILE A 148 -12.81 -8.93 11.73
C ILE A 148 -13.09 -8.77 10.24
N ILE A 149 -14.15 -8.02 9.93
CA ILE A 149 -14.58 -7.72 8.56
C ILE A 149 -13.75 -6.58 7.99
N ALA A 150 -13.54 -5.53 8.80
CA ALA A 150 -12.87 -4.29 8.42
C ALA A 150 -12.28 -3.64 9.67
N GLY A 151 -11.28 -2.77 9.52
CA GLY A 151 -10.73 -2.05 10.66
C GLY A 151 -9.71 -0.99 10.29
N HIS A 152 -9.62 0.03 11.15
CA HIS A 152 -8.74 1.18 11.01
C HIS A 152 -8.36 1.70 12.41
N ASP A 153 -7.13 2.16 12.57
CA ASP A 153 -6.68 2.84 13.79
C ASP A 153 -7.18 4.29 13.89
N VAL A 154 -7.17 4.81 15.10
CA VAL A 154 -7.39 6.24 15.41
C VAL A 154 -6.05 6.92 15.52
N ALA A 155 -5.81 7.89 14.63
CA ALA A 155 -4.57 8.63 14.50
C ALA A 155 -4.87 10.11 14.19
N SER A 156 -4.17 10.71 13.21
CA SER A 156 -4.34 12.12 12.84
C SER A 156 -5.77 12.44 12.41
N GLY A 157 -6.35 13.47 13.02
CA GLY A 157 -7.74 13.88 12.82
C GLY A 157 -8.75 13.15 13.73
N GLY A 158 -8.31 12.17 14.50
CA GLY A 158 -9.12 11.48 15.51
C GLY A 158 -10.17 10.54 14.93
N LEU A 159 -11.13 10.18 15.77
CA LEU A 159 -12.16 9.18 15.49
C LEU A 159 -13.02 9.54 14.27
N ILE A 160 -13.29 10.83 14.03
CA ILE A 160 -14.08 11.27 12.87
C ILE A 160 -13.40 10.93 11.54
N THR A 161 -12.09 11.16 11.43
CA THR A 161 -11.32 10.82 10.23
C THR A 161 -11.32 9.31 10.01
N THR A 162 -11.05 8.52 11.05
CA THR A 162 -11.09 7.06 10.99
C THR A 162 -12.43 6.54 10.47
N LEU A 163 -13.55 7.04 10.99
CA LEU A 163 -14.89 6.62 10.59
C LEU A 163 -15.21 7.01 9.14
N LEU A 164 -14.79 8.20 8.70
CA LEU A 164 -14.96 8.65 7.32
C LEU A 164 -14.12 7.82 6.35
N GLU A 165 -12.85 7.55 6.68
CA GLU A 165 -11.93 6.76 5.85
C GLU A 165 -12.40 5.32 5.67
N LEU A 166 -12.96 4.71 6.73
CA LEU A 166 -13.64 3.41 6.66
C LEU A 166 -14.82 3.36 5.68
N CYS A 167 -15.38 4.52 5.31
CA CYS A 167 -16.49 4.63 4.37
C CYS A 167 -16.09 5.12 2.96
N PHE A 168 -14.86 5.62 2.76
CA PHE A 168 -14.51 6.31 1.50
C PHE A 168 -14.31 5.40 0.29
N ALA A 169 -13.83 4.17 0.50
CA ALA A 169 -13.39 3.30 -0.59
C ALA A 169 -14.56 2.76 -1.44
N GLU A 170 -15.78 2.72 -0.92
CA GLU A 170 -16.95 2.20 -1.62
C GLU A 170 -18.09 3.25 -1.72
N ASN A 171 -18.87 3.20 -2.79
CA ASN A 171 -20.01 4.09 -2.98
C ASN A 171 -21.26 3.59 -2.22
N GLY A 172 -22.06 4.50 -1.67
CA GLY A 172 -23.24 4.14 -0.88
C GLY A 172 -22.90 3.37 0.40
N LEU A 173 -21.70 3.55 0.94
CA LEU A 173 -21.26 2.93 2.18
C LEU A 173 -21.32 3.98 3.29
N GLY A 174 -22.22 3.78 4.26
CA GLY A 174 -22.42 4.68 5.40
C GLY A 174 -22.37 3.95 6.73
N ALA A 175 -22.58 4.68 7.82
CA ALA A 175 -22.66 4.10 9.16
C ALA A 175 -23.50 4.93 10.12
N GLU A 176 -24.07 4.26 11.13
CA GLU A 176 -24.75 4.87 12.27
C GLU A 176 -23.93 4.56 13.53
N ILE A 177 -23.41 5.61 14.17
CA ILE A 177 -22.49 5.54 15.30
C ILE A 177 -23.07 6.31 16.49
N ASP A 178 -23.09 5.70 17.67
CA ASP A 178 -23.39 6.34 18.95
C ASP A 178 -22.15 6.32 19.85
N LEU A 179 -21.54 7.49 20.03
CA LEU A 179 -20.35 7.70 20.86
C LEU A 179 -20.69 7.99 22.32
N SER A 180 -21.97 8.10 22.68
CA SER A 180 -22.38 8.39 24.06
C SER A 180 -21.85 7.36 25.06
N VAL A 181 -21.67 6.12 24.61
CA VAL A 181 -21.12 5.01 25.40
C VAL A 181 -19.67 5.23 25.85
N LEU A 182 -18.95 6.17 25.22
CA LEU A 182 -17.57 6.52 25.57
C LEU A 182 -17.48 7.46 26.78
N GLY A 183 -18.60 8.05 27.21
CA GLY A 183 -18.68 8.87 28.42
C GLY A 183 -18.04 10.25 28.35
N GLU A 184 -17.64 10.72 27.15
CA GLU A 184 -17.16 12.08 26.92
C GLU A 184 -18.29 12.94 26.33
N ALA A 185 -18.74 13.93 27.09
CA ALA A 185 -19.84 14.80 26.71
C ALA A 185 -19.45 15.84 25.66
N ASP A 186 -18.17 16.22 25.58
CA ASP A 186 -17.67 17.18 24.60
C ASP A 186 -17.49 16.50 23.23
N PRO A 187 -18.33 16.81 22.22
CA PRO A 187 -18.23 16.20 20.90
C PRO A 187 -16.90 16.52 20.20
N VAL A 188 -16.27 17.67 20.50
CA VAL A 188 -14.98 18.02 19.88
C VAL A 188 -13.89 17.09 20.40
N LYS A 189 -13.86 16.83 21.71
CA LYS A 189 -12.89 15.90 22.30
C LYS A 189 -13.05 14.48 21.77
N VAL A 190 -14.26 13.92 21.82
CA VAL A 190 -14.47 12.51 21.43
C VAL A 190 -14.24 12.28 19.93
N LEU A 191 -14.48 13.29 19.08
CA LEU A 191 -14.27 13.18 17.64
C LEU A 191 -12.83 13.41 17.22
N PHE A 192 -12.12 14.37 17.84
CA PHE A 192 -10.83 14.86 17.35
C PHE A 192 -9.62 14.53 18.22
N ALA A 193 -9.82 13.97 19.42
CA ALA A 193 -8.69 13.49 20.21
C ALA A 193 -7.99 12.33 19.49
N GLU A 194 -6.66 12.40 19.45
CA GLU A 194 -5.80 11.45 18.73
C GLU A 194 -5.25 10.39 19.70
N ASN A 195 -6.12 9.86 20.56
CA ASN A 195 -5.78 8.73 21.42
C ASN A 195 -5.45 7.52 20.55
N ALA A 196 -4.42 6.75 20.92
CA ALA A 196 -4.16 5.48 20.28
C ALA A 196 -5.39 4.58 20.46
N GLY A 197 -5.99 4.16 19.36
CA GLY A 197 -7.22 3.38 19.38
C GLY A 197 -7.43 2.66 18.07
N ILE A 198 -8.42 1.77 18.06
CA ILE A 198 -8.84 1.07 16.84
C ILE A 198 -10.37 1.06 16.75
N VAL A 199 -10.86 1.23 15.53
CA VAL A 199 -12.24 1.00 15.13
C VAL A 199 -12.27 -0.20 14.22
N PHE A 200 -13.14 -1.16 14.49
CA PHE A 200 -13.26 -2.33 13.61
C PHE A 200 -14.69 -2.83 13.54
N GLN A 201 -15.02 -3.44 12.40
CA GLN A 201 -16.29 -4.12 12.20
C GLN A 201 -16.10 -5.60 12.49
N GLY A 202 -16.88 -6.12 13.44
CA GLY A 202 -16.90 -7.54 13.76
C GLY A 202 -17.88 -8.32 12.91
N GLU A 203 -17.68 -9.63 12.82
CA GLU A 203 -18.61 -10.53 12.14
C GLU A 203 -19.87 -10.82 12.96
N ASP A 204 -19.68 -11.22 14.23
CA ASP A 204 -20.76 -11.66 15.11
C ASP A 204 -20.41 -11.45 16.60
N ALA A 205 -21.28 -11.93 17.50
CA ALA A 205 -21.12 -11.80 18.95
C ALA A 205 -19.92 -12.57 19.54
N HIS A 206 -19.29 -13.47 18.79
CA HIS A 206 -18.06 -14.17 19.23
C HIS A 206 -16.90 -13.18 19.45
N VAL A 207 -16.93 -12.03 18.76
CA VAL A 207 -15.98 -10.94 18.96
C VAL A 207 -15.93 -10.51 20.43
N GLU A 208 -17.10 -10.25 21.02
CA GLU A 208 -17.21 -9.78 22.40
C GLU A 208 -16.71 -10.85 23.39
N ALA A 209 -16.99 -12.13 23.13
CA ALA A 209 -16.51 -13.23 23.96
C ALA A 209 -14.97 -13.27 24.00
N VAL A 210 -14.31 -13.16 22.83
CA VAL A 210 -12.84 -13.15 22.76
C VAL A 210 -12.23 -11.93 23.46
N LEU A 211 -12.84 -10.76 23.30
CA LEU A 211 -12.37 -9.53 23.97
C LEU A 211 -12.49 -9.65 25.49
N ASN A 212 -13.62 -10.16 25.99
CA ASN A 212 -13.85 -10.40 27.40
C ASN A 212 -12.89 -11.45 27.99
N GLU A 213 -12.68 -12.58 27.31
CA GLU A 213 -11.69 -13.61 27.70
C GLU A 213 -10.27 -13.05 27.86
N ASN A 214 -9.93 -12.01 27.09
CA ASN A 214 -8.62 -11.37 27.12
C ASN A 214 -8.57 -10.10 27.99
N ASN A 215 -9.63 -9.81 28.75
CA ASN A 215 -9.75 -8.62 29.61
C ASN A 215 -9.53 -7.31 28.83
N VAL A 216 -10.09 -7.21 27.63
CA VAL A 216 -10.01 -6.01 26.79
C VAL A 216 -11.26 -5.17 27.01
N ALA A 217 -11.08 -3.90 27.37
CA ALA A 217 -12.19 -2.95 27.38
C ALA A 217 -12.52 -2.52 25.95
N PHE A 218 -13.78 -2.64 25.57
CA PHE A 218 -14.28 -2.29 24.23
C PHE A 218 -15.65 -1.66 24.32
N TYR A 219 -16.04 -0.97 23.24
CA TYR A 219 -17.33 -0.31 23.13
C TYR A 219 -17.97 -0.69 21.80
N THR A 220 -19.19 -1.21 21.83
CA THR A 220 -20.01 -1.36 20.63
C THR A 220 -20.59 0.02 20.30
N ILE A 221 -20.07 0.64 19.26
CA ILE A 221 -20.37 2.05 18.92
C ILE A 221 -21.36 2.18 17.77
N GLY A 222 -21.73 1.12 17.04
CA GLY A 222 -22.70 1.27 15.97
C GLY A 222 -22.74 0.15 14.95
N LYS A 223 -23.18 0.48 13.74
CA LYS A 223 -23.33 -0.45 12.62
C LYS A 223 -23.11 0.25 11.28
N VAL A 224 -22.75 -0.53 10.28
CA VAL A 224 -22.64 -0.08 8.88
C VAL A 224 -24.03 -0.05 8.24
N THR A 225 -24.28 0.94 7.39
CA THR A 225 -25.54 1.14 6.69
C THR A 225 -25.33 1.24 5.18
N ASP A 226 -26.35 0.88 4.40
CA ASP A 226 -26.40 1.22 2.98
C ASP A 226 -26.87 2.67 2.83
N GLY A 227 -26.09 3.48 2.10
CA GLY A 227 -26.35 4.91 1.89
C GLY A 227 -25.11 5.79 2.02
N ASP A 228 -25.27 7.08 1.74
CA ASP A 228 -24.17 8.05 1.61
C ASP A 228 -23.90 8.88 2.87
N LEU A 229 -24.43 8.46 4.02
CA LEU A 229 -24.37 9.23 5.26
C LEU A 229 -23.65 8.47 6.38
N LEU A 230 -22.73 9.19 7.03
CA LEU A 230 -22.22 8.83 8.35
C LEU A 230 -23.01 9.65 9.37
N ARG A 231 -23.77 8.97 10.23
CA ARG A 231 -24.53 9.59 11.32
C ARG A 231 -23.81 9.32 12.62
N ILE A 232 -23.47 10.37 13.35
CA ILE A 232 -22.83 10.26 14.66
C ILE A 232 -23.70 10.93 15.72
N LYS A 233 -23.96 10.20 16.79
CA LYS A 233 -24.62 10.72 17.98
C LYS A 233 -23.64 10.80 19.14
N ASN A 234 -23.68 11.89 19.90
CA ASN A 234 -23.01 11.99 21.20
C ASN A 234 -23.96 12.66 22.21
N GLY A 235 -24.53 11.87 23.12
CA GLY A 235 -25.58 12.33 24.02
C GLY A 235 -26.82 12.83 23.27
N LYS A 236 -27.01 14.15 23.29
CA LYS A 236 -28.12 14.83 22.59
C LYS A 236 -27.73 15.37 21.22
N ASP A 237 -26.43 15.48 20.94
CA ASP A 237 -25.94 16.00 19.67
C ASP A 237 -26.01 14.91 18.60
N VAL A 238 -26.48 15.28 17.42
CA VAL A 238 -26.57 14.40 16.25
C VAL A 238 -25.95 15.13 15.07
N PHE A 239 -24.95 14.50 14.46
CA PHE A 239 -24.22 14.99 13.30
C PHE A 239 -24.48 14.07 12.11
N GLU A 240 -24.73 14.66 10.94
CA GLU A 240 -24.85 13.93 9.68
C GLU A 240 -23.78 14.43 8.71
N PHE A 241 -23.00 13.49 8.18
CA PHE A 241 -21.88 13.77 7.28
C PHE A 241 -22.14 13.14 5.92
N ASN A 242 -22.15 13.96 4.87
CA ASN A 242 -22.26 13.48 3.49
C ASN A 242 -20.93 12.90 3.01
N ILE A 243 -20.86 11.57 2.90
CA ILE A 243 -19.62 10.84 2.61
C ILE A 243 -19.08 11.18 1.21
N PRO A 244 -19.88 11.18 0.12
CA PRO A 244 -19.37 11.51 -1.20
C PRO A 244 -18.77 12.91 -1.30
N GLY A 245 -19.42 13.90 -0.66
CA GLY A 245 -18.93 15.29 -0.62
C GLY A 245 -17.66 15.43 0.21
N LEU A 246 -17.60 14.80 1.38
CA LEU A 246 -16.40 14.83 2.23
C LEU A 246 -15.23 14.06 1.63
N ARG A 247 -15.49 13.00 0.85
CA ARG A 247 -14.46 12.31 0.08
C ARG A 247 -13.82 13.20 -0.98
N ASP A 248 -14.61 14.05 -1.64
CA ASP A 248 -14.08 15.06 -2.57
C ASP A 248 -13.22 16.10 -1.82
N VAL A 249 -13.65 16.54 -0.63
CA VAL A 249 -12.86 17.44 0.22
C VAL A 249 -11.53 16.79 0.63
N TRP A 250 -11.57 15.55 1.10
CA TRP A 250 -10.39 14.77 1.49
C TRP A 250 -9.41 14.61 0.32
N TYR A 251 -9.91 14.32 -0.89
CA TYR A 251 -9.05 14.17 -2.09
C TYR A 251 -8.46 15.51 -2.59
N THR A 252 -9.01 16.65 -2.19
CA THR A 252 -8.66 17.97 -2.77
C THR A 252 -7.15 18.28 -2.67
N THR A 253 -6.49 17.94 -1.57
CA THR A 253 -5.04 18.14 -1.42
C THR A 253 -4.25 17.36 -2.47
N SER A 254 -4.59 16.07 -2.68
CA SER A 254 -3.97 15.23 -3.70
C SER A 254 -4.19 15.78 -5.11
N TYR A 255 -5.40 16.26 -5.40
CA TYR A 255 -5.70 16.94 -6.67
C TYR A 255 -4.82 18.17 -6.88
N LEU A 256 -4.72 19.07 -5.89
CA LEU A 256 -3.92 20.30 -6.00
C LEU A 256 -2.43 20.03 -6.17
N LEU A 257 -1.89 19.01 -5.51
CA LEU A 257 -0.51 18.57 -5.71
C LEU A 257 -0.30 17.99 -7.11
N ASP A 258 -1.25 17.18 -7.58
CA ASP A 258 -1.19 16.57 -8.90
C ASP A 258 -1.28 17.61 -10.04
N VAL A 259 -2.06 18.69 -9.87
CA VAL A 259 -2.06 19.84 -10.80
C VAL A 259 -0.63 20.38 -11.02
N ARG A 260 0.20 20.39 -9.97
CA ARG A 260 1.60 20.84 -10.06
C ARG A 260 2.51 19.81 -10.72
N GLN A 261 2.17 18.52 -10.67
CA GLN A 261 3.00 17.43 -11.18
C GLN A 261 2.68 17.06 -12.64
N SER A 262 1.39 17.03 -13.01
CA SER A 262 0.92 16.51 -14.30
C SER A 262 0.03 17.50 -15.07
N GLY A 263 -0.11 18.73 -14.56
CA GLY A 263 -0.93 19.77 -15.16
C GLY A 263 -2.42 19.64 -14.82
N LYS A 264 -3.15 20.77 -14.99
CA LYS A 264 -4.56 20.88 -14.57
C LYS A 264 -5.47 19.85 -15.24
N ALA A 265 -5.31 19.64 -16.54
CA ALA A 265 -6.22 18.78 -17.31
C ALA A 265 -6.23 17.33 -16.80
N LYS A 266 -5.04 16.72 -16.66
CA LYS A 266 -4.91 15.32 -16.23
C LYS A 266 -5.27 15.15 -14.74
N ALA A 267 -4.90 16.12 -13.89
CA ALA A 267 -5.28 16.09 -12.49
C ALA A 267 -6.80 16.20 -12.30
N GLU A 268 -7.47 17.06 -13.06
CA GLU A 268 -8.93 17.22 -13.00
C GLU A 268 -9.65 15.96 -13.50
N GLU A 269 -9.13 15.32 -14.55
CA GLU A 269 -9.63 14.04 -15.05
C GLU A 269 -9.65 12.98 -13.93
N ARG A 270 -8.54 12.81 -13.20
CA ARG A 270 -8.46 11.88 -12.06
C ARG A 270 -9.41 12.27 -10.93
N PHE A 271 -9.43 13.54 -10.54
CA PHE A 271 -10.33 14.04 -9.49
C PHE A 271 -11.81 13.80 -9.80
N ARG A 272 -12.23 13.92 -11.06
CA ARG A 272 -13.62 13.65 -11.46
C ARG A 272 -13.91 12.16 -11.59
N LYS A 273 -12.90 11.33 -11.87
CA LYS A 273 -13.08 9.92 -12.22
C LYS A 273 -12.79 8.93 -11.10
N TYR A 274 -12.06 9.27 -10.04
CA TYR A 274 -11.70 8.30 -8.97
C TYR A 274 -12.93 7.56 -8.39
N LYS A 275 -14.07 8.24 -8.28
CA LYS A 275 -15.35 7.70 -7.78
C LYS A 275 -16.20 6.94 -8.79
N ASN A 276 -15.79 6.94 -10.06
CA ASN A 276 -16.55 6.43 -11.20
C ASN A 276 -15.82 5.27 -11.90
N GLN A 277 -15.08 4.46 -11.13
CA GLN A 277 -14.29 3.34 -11.63
C GLN A 277 -14.57 2.05 -10.84
N PRO A 278 -15.83 1.58 -10.79
CA PRO A 278 -16.14 0.31 -10.14
C PRO A 278 -15.42 -0.83 -10.88
N LEU A 279 -14.69 -1.67 -10.15
CA LEU A 279 -14.02 -2.83 -10.72
C LEU A 279 -15.06 -3.87 -11.12
N ARG A 280 -15.05 -4.26 -12.40
CA ARG A 280 -15.90 -5.32 -12.96
C ARG A 280 -15.01 -6.34 -13.65
N TYR A 281 -15.16 -7.60 -13.27
CA TYR A 281 -14.38 -8.68 -13.83
C TYR A 281 -15.30 -9.64 -14.60
N THR A 282 -14.91 -9.95 -15.83
CA THR A 282 -15.51 -11.02 -16.64
C THR A 282 -14.39 -11.99 -16.98
N PHE A 283 -14.41 -13.16 -16.34
CA PHE A 283 -13.42 -14.19 -16.61
C PHE A 283 -13.88 -15.10 -17.77
N PRO A 284 -12.94 -15.72 -18.51
CA PRO A 284 -13.28 -16.71 -19.52
C PRO A 284 -14.08 -17.89 -18.96
N GLU A 285 -14.91 -18.51 -19.80
CA GLU A 285 -15.66 -19.71 -19.43
C GLU A 285 -14.72 -20.84 -18.97
N GLY A 286 -15.02 -21.44 -17.81
CA GLY A 286 -14.20 -22.51 -17.23
C GLY A 286 -12.99 -22.03 -16.41
N PHE A 287 -12.74 -20.73 -16.30
CA PHE A 287 -11.72 -20.22 -15.38
C PHE A 287 -12.17 -20.40 -13.92
N ASP A 288 -11.50 -21.28 -13.19
CA ASP A 288 -11.77 -21.56 -11.77
C ASP A 288 -10.72 -20.97 -10.81
N GLY A 289 -9.73 -20.24 -11.36
CA GLY A 289 -8.65 -19.62 -10.62
C GLY A 289 -7.66 -20.60 -9.99
N LYS A 290 -7.75 -21.91 -10.24
CA LYS A 290 -6.85 -22.90 -9.66
C LYS A 290 -5.56 -23.02 -10.46
N ARG A 291 -4.47 -23.33 -9.76
CA ARG A 291 -3.18 -23.62 -10.39
C ARG A 291 -3.30 -24.90 -11.23
N PRO A 292 -2.76 -24.93 -12.47
CA PRO A 292 -2.76 -26.13 -13.29
C PRO A 292 -1.94 -27.25 -12.65
N VAL A 293 -2.42 -28.49 -12.77
CA VAL A 293 -1.70 -29.70 -12.35
C VAL A 293 -0.79 -30.14 -13.49
N ILE A 294 0.51 -29.98 -13.31
CA ILE A 294 1.53 -30.31 -14.31
C ILE A 294 2.15 -31.67 -13.97
N GLY A 295 2.02 -32.64 -14.86
CA GLY A 295 2.60 -33.97 -14.66
C GLY A 295 4.13 -33.94 -14.64
N VAL A 296 4.74 -34.68 -13.71
CA VAL A 296 6.19 -34.75 -13.52
C VAL A 296 6.92 -35.52 -14.63
N ASP A 297 6.22 -36.38 -15.37
CA ASP A 297 6.83 -37.31 -16.35
C ASP A 297 6.87 -36.77 -17.78
N LYS A 298 6.40 -35.54 -18.03
CA LYS A 298 6.41 -34.93 -19.37
C LYS A 298 7.67 -34.07 -19.57
N PRO A 299 8.34 -34.16 -20.73
CA PRO A 299 9.41 -33.23 -21.07
C PRO A 299 8.92 -31.79 -20.97
N LYS A 300 9.65 -30.94 -20.25
CA LYS A 300 9.29 -29.53 -20.09
C LYS A 300 9.74 -28.74 -21.31
N VAL A 301 8.86 -27.87 -21.77
CA VAL A 301 9.20 -26.88 -22.79
C VAL A 301 10.06 -25.81 -22.16
N LYS A 302 11.16 -25.42 -22.81
CA LYS A 302 12.04 -24.37 -22.29
C LYS A 302 11.54 -22.98 -22.64
N ALA A 303 11.50 -22.13 -21.63
CA ALA A 303 11.22 -20.69 -21.76
C ALA A 303 12.41 -19.87 -21.27
N ALA A 304 12.81 -18.87 -22.03
CA ALA A 304 13.83 -17.91 -21.62
C ALA A 304 13.17 -16.67 -21.01
N VAL A 305 13.65 -16.27 -19.84
CA VAL A 305 13.40 -14.96 -19.24
C VAL A 305 14.54 -14.06 -19.70
N LEU A 306 14.25 -13.20 -20.66
CA LEU A 306 15.23 -12.33 -21.28
C LEU A 306 15.32 -11.01 -20.51
N ARG A 307 16.51 -10.68 -20.01
CA ARG A 307 16.77 -9.47 -19.21
C ARG A 307 18.09 -8.78 -19.56
N GLU A 308 18.15 -7.50 -19.23
CA GLU A 308 19.33 -6.65 -19.37
C GLU A 308 19.66 -5.98 -18.02
N LYS A 309 20.85 -5.40 -17.90
CA LYS A 309 21.22 -4.52 -16.79
C LYS A 309 20.17 -3.42 -16.62
N GLY A 310 19.55 -3.38 -15.43
CA GLY A 310 18.51 -2.41 -15.08
C GLY A 310 17.08 -2.95 -15.22
N SER A 311 16.88 -4.12 -15.84
CA SER A 311 15.66 -4.90 -15.65
C SER A 311 15.47 -5.25 -14.17
N ASN A 312 14.21 -5.37 -13.74
CA ASN A 312 13.89 -5.65 -12.34
C ASN A 312 12.61 -6.50 -12.14
N SER A 313 12.11 -7.10 -13.22
CA SER A 313 10.87 -7.90 -13.23
C SER A 313 11.07 -9.34 -13.71
N GLU A 314 12.30 -9.85 -13.64
CA GLU A 314 12.66 -11.18 -14.09
C GLU A 314 12.14 -12.30 -13.18
N ARG A 315 12.05 -12.06 -11.87
CA ARG A 315 11.73 -13.11 -10.89
C ARG A 315 10.26 -13.51 -10.95
N GLU A 316 9.37 -12.54 -11.03
CA GLU A 316 7.93 -12.76 -11.17
C GLU A 316 7.56 -13.35 -12.53
N MET A 317 8.23 -12.94 -13.61
CA MET A 317 8.09 -13.57 -14.93
C MET A 317 8.55 -15.03 -14.89
N ALA A 318 9.72 -15.30 -14.31
CA ALA A 318 10.22 -16.66 -14.14
C ALA A 318 9.25 -17.53 -13.33
N ASN A 319 8.71 -16.99 -12.24
CA ASN A 319 7.72 -17.69 -11.43
C ASN A 319 6.43 -17.96 -12.22
N ALA A 320 5.89 -16.99 -12.97
CA ALA A 320 4.69 -17.19 -13.78
C ALA A 320 4.88 -18.31 -14.82
N LEU A 321 6.00 -18.33 -15.53
CA LEU A 321 6.35 -19.39 -16.48
C LEU A 321 6.55 -20.75 -15.79
N HIS A 322 7.21 -20.76 -14.64
CA HIS A 322 7.36 -21.99 -13.85
C HIS A 322 6.00 -22.55 -13.39
N LEU A 323 5.10 -21.69 -12.91
CA LEU A 323 3.74 -22.06 -12.52
C LEU A 323 2.92 -22.60 -13.70
N ALA A 324 3.20 -22.14 -14.92
CA ALA A 324 2.61 -22.64 -16.16
C ALA A 324 3.27 -23.94 -16.69
N GLY A 325 4.40 -24.37 -16.10
CA GLY A 325 5.04 -25.66 -16.37
C GLY A 325 6.26 -25.63 -17.27
N PHE A 326 6.78 -24.45 -17.60
CA PHE A 326 8.02 -24.32 -18.36
C PHE A 326 9.25 -24.71 -17.54
N GLU A 327 10.28 -25.20 -18.23
CA GLU A 327 11.65 -25.16 -17.74
C GLU A 327 12.21 -23.76 -18.02
N VAL A 328 12.40 -22.97 -16.96
CA VAL A 328 12.73 -21.55 -17.09
C VAL A 328 14.23 -21.35 -17.07
N LYS A 329 14.74 -20.67 -18.10
CA LYS A 329 16.15 -20.28 -18.24
C LYS A 329 16.28 -18.77 -18.05
N ASP A 330 17.13 -18.35 -17.12
CA ASP A 330 17.54 -16.94 -17.04
C ASP A 330 18.52 -16.65 -18.18
N VAL A 331 18.19 -15.69 -19.04
CA VAL A 331 19.03 -15.30 -20.17
C VAL A 331 19.32 -13.80 -20.03
N HIS A 332 20.51 -13.49 -19.56
CA HIS A 332 21.00 -12.12 -19.54
C HIS A 332 21.59 -11.76 -20.91
N MET A 333 21.52 -10.49 -21.30
CA MET A 333 22.11 -10.05 -22.57
C MET A 333 23.58 -10.42 -22.73
N THR A 334 24.36 -10.49 -21.64
CA THR A 334 25.75 -10.97 -21.69
C THR A 334 25.89 -12.41 -22.18
N ASP A 335 24.90 -13.26 -21.96
CA ASP A 335 24.92 -14.65 -22.44
C ASP A 335 24.78 -14.72 -23.95
N LEU A 336 23.89 -13.89 -24.52
CA LEU A 336 23.71 -13.75 -25.96
C LEU A 336 24.91 -13.07 -26.62
N LEU A 337 25.41 -11.97 -26.02
CA LEU A 337 26.54 -11.20 -26.54
C LEU A 337 27.85 -12.00 -26.58
N SER A 338 28.03 -12.94 -25.64
CA SER A 338 29.20 -13.83 -25.59
C SER A 338 29.02 -15.15 -26.33
N GLY A 339 27.81 -15.44 -26.83
CA GLY A 339 27.48 -16.71 -27.50
C GLY A 339 27.30 -17.91 -26.55
N ARG A 340 27.17 -17.69 -25.23
CA ARG A 340 26.81 -18.75 -24.26
C ARG A 340 25.37 -19.24 -24.43
N GLU A 341 24.53 -18.44 -25.04
CA GLU A 341 23.14 -18.74 -25.38
C GLU A 341 22.87 -18.35 -26.84
N THR A 342 22.08 -19.17 -27.55
CA THR A 342 21.68 -18.98 -28.95
C THR A 342 20.17 -19.02 -29.18
N LEU A 343 19.38 -19.35 -28.14
CA LEU A 343 17.91 -19.46 -28.13
C LEU A 343 17.36 -20.62 -28.98
N GLU A 344 18.22 -21.51 -29.49
CA GLU A 344 17.84 -22.60 -30.39
C GLU A 344 16.93 -23.65 -29.73
N ASP A 345 17.15 -23.94 -28.45
CA ASP A 345 16.35 -24.90 -27.67
C ASP A 345 15.14 -24.25 -26.96
N ILE A 346 14.99 -22.93 -27.07
CA ILE A 346 13.91 -22.16 -26.45
C ILE A 346 12.67 -22.15 -27.35
N ARG A 347 11.49 -22.33 -26.75
CA ARG A 347 10.19 -22.21 -27.45
C ARG A 347 9.36 -21.01 -26.99
N PHE A 348 9.73 -20.39 -25.86
CA PHE A 348 9.05 -19.20 -25.35
C PHE A 348 10.06 -18.16 -24.87
N ILE A 349 9.92 -16.89 -25.25
CA ILE A 349 10.71 -15.80 -24.67
C ILE A 349 9.78 -14.84 -23.92
N GLY A 350 10.07 -14.60 -22.63
CA GLY A 350 9.52 -13.50 -21.85
C GLY A 350 10.55 -12.38 -21.71
N ALA A 351 10.39 -11.28 -22.44
CA ALA A 351 11.17 -10.07 -22.24
C ALA A 351 10.57 -9.24 -21.08
N VAL A 352 11.37 -9.02 -20.05
CA VAL A 352 10.90 -8.55 -18.74
C VAL A 352 10.74 -7.03 -18.66
N GLY A 353 9.98 -6.58 -17.66
CA GLY A 353 9.88 -5.17 -17.30
C GLY A 353 11.11 -4.63 -16.56
N GLY A 354 11.08 -3.32 -16.31
CA GLY A 354 12.09 -2.58 -15.55
C GLY A 354 12.58 -1.34 -16.25
N PHE A 355 13.84 -0.96 -15.99
CA PHE A 355 14.46 0.24 -16.53
C PHE A 355 15.83 -0.13 -17.10
N SER A 356 15.85 -0.93 -18.18
CA SER A 356 17.11 -1.33 -18.80
C SER A 356 17.94 -0.11 -19.18
N ASN A 357 19.22 -0.10 -18.78
CA ASN A 357 20.10 1.06 -18.87
C ASN A 357 19.52 2.36 -18.29
N SER A 358 18.68 2.24 -17.25
CA SER A 358 17.96 3.34 -16.60
C SER A 358 17.08 4.15 -17.56
N ASP A 359 16.64 3.55 -18.66
CA ASP A 359 15.90 4.20 -19.76
C ASP A 359 16.63 5.42 -20.36
N VAL A 360 17.95 5.52 -20.14
CA VAL A 360 18.77 6.60 -20.68
C VAL A 360 18.83 6.46 -22.21
N LEU A 361 18.75 7.61 -22.91
CA LEU A 361 18.57 7.72 -24.36
C LEU A 361 17.17 7.29 -24.88
N GLY A 362 16.26 6.88 -23.99
CA GLY A 362 14.91 6.43 -24.29
C GLY A 362 14.69 4.98 -23.85
N SER A 363 13.49 4.68 -23.34
CA SER A 363 13.19 3.38 -22.74
C SER A 363 13.46 2.21 -23.68
N ALA A 364 14.16 1.20 -23.16
CA ALA A 364 14.63 0.01 -23.88
C ALA A 364 15.56 0.23 -25.09
N LYS A 365 15.91 1.48 -25.47
CA LYS A 365 16.76 1.72 -26.66
C LYS A 365 18.18 1.22 -26.50
N GLY A 366 18.76 1.33 -25.31
CA GLY A 366 20.07 0.74 -25.01
C GLY A 366 20.03 -0.80 -25.13
N TRP A 367 18.93 -1.41 -24.67
CA TRP A 367 18.72 -2.86 -24.78
C TRP A 367 18.50 -3.30 -26.24
N ALA A 368 17.69 -2.57 -27.00
CA ALA A 368 17.54 -2.80 -28.43
C ALA A 368 18.88 -2.64 -29.18
N GLY A 369 19.67 -1.62 -28.81
CA GLY A 369 21.02 -1.42 -29.33
C GLY A 369 21.94 -2.61 -29.13
N ALA A 370 21.84 -3.34 -28.01
CA ALA A 370 22.61 -4.55 -27.78
C ALA A 370 22.29 -5.67 -28.80
N PHE A 371 21.05 -5.74 -29.30
CA PHE A 371 20.69 -6.66 -30.40
C PHE A 371 21.05 -6.11 -31.77
N LEU A 372 20.84 -4.80 -32.00
CA LEU A 372 21.06 -4.17 -33.31
C LEU A 372 22.54 -4.07 -33.68
N TYR A 373 23.42 -3.86 -32.70
CA TYR A 373 24.84 -3.61 -32.93
C TYR A 373 25.76 -4.78 -32.55
N ASN A 374 25.21 -5.91 -32.13
CA ASN A 374 25.95 -7.16 -31.96
C ASN A 374 25.35 -8.25 -32.84
N GLU A 375 26.08 -8.64 -33.88
CA GLU A 375 25.60 -9.61 -34.87
C GLU A 375 25.21 -10.96 -34.27
N GLY A 376 25.92 -11.43 -33.24
CA GLY A 376 25.66 -12.72 -32.60
C GLY A 376 24.33 -12.71 -31.85
N ALA A 377 24.13 -11.72 -30.98
CA ALA A 377 22.88 -11.55 -30.24
C ALA A 377 21.70 -11.26 -31.18
N GLY A 378 21.88 -10.38 -32.17
CA GLY A 378 20.87 -10.07 -33.18
C GLY A 378 20.43 -11.31 -33.96
N ARG A 379 21.39 -12.13 -34.42
CA ARG A 379 21.11 -13.38 -35.14
C ARG A 379 20.39 -14.42 -34.28
N ALA A 380 20.79 -14.58 -33.01
CA ALA A 380 20.11 -15.49 -32.08
C ALA A 380 18.62 -15.13 -31.94
N LEU A 381 18.31 -13.84 -31.75
CA LEU A 381 16.93 -13.36 -31.64
C LEU A 381 16.17 -13.50 -32.97
N GLU A 382 16.79 -13.16 -34.09
CA GLU A 382 16.15 -13.28 -35.41
C GLU A 382 15.82 -14.73 -35.74
N ASN A 383 16.75 -15.66 -35.49
CA ASN A 383 16.53 -17.11 -35.67
C ASN A 383 15.37 -17.62 -34.82
N PHE A 384 15.23 -17.15 -33.57
CA PHE A 384 14.10 -17.48 -32.72
C PHE A 384 12.78 -17.04 -33.37
N PHE A 385 12.65 -15.76 -33.74
CA PHE A 385 11.40 -15.22 -34.30
C PHE A 385 11.05 -15.74 -35.71
N ASN A 386 12.01 -16.32 -36.44
CA ASN A 386 11.77 -16.90 -37.77
C ASN A 386 11.22 -18.33 -37.70
N ARG A 387 11.19 -18.95 -36.52
CA ARG A 387 10.61 -20.28 -36.31
C ARG A 387 9.09 -20.20 -36.14
N SER A 388 8.39 -21.20 -36.67
CA SER A 388 6.92 -21.30 -36.56
C SER A 388 6.44 -21.95 -35.25
N ASP A 389 7.36 -22.40 -34.41
CA ASP A 389 7.10 -23.14 -33.17
C ASP A 389 7.50 -22.35 -31.90
N THR A 390 7.51 -21.02 -32.00
CA THR A 390 7.92 -20.11 -30.93
C THR A 390 6.81 -19.14 -30.51
N LEU A 391 6.80 -18.82 -29.22
CA LEU A 391 5.98 -17.76 -28.63
C LEU A 391 6.86 -16.68 -27.99
N SER A 392 6.38 -15.44 -27.95
CA SER A 392 7.06 -14.36 -27.25
C SER A 392 6.08 -13.46 -26.52
N LEU A 393 6.54 -12.90 -25.40
CA LEU A 393 5.82 -11.95 -24.56
C LEU A 393 6.77 -10.84 -24.15
N GLY A 394 6.42 -9.59 -24.42
CA GLY A 394 7.14 -8.43 -23.92
C GLY A 394 6.25 -7.67 -22.93
N ILE A 395 6.72 -7.50 -21.69
CA ILE A 395 5.98 -6.76 -20.65
C ILE A 395 6.72 -5.46 -20.32
N CYS A 396 6.02 -4.33 -20.32
CA CYS A 396 6.56 -3.02 -19.98
C CYS A 396 7.83 -2.69 -20.80
N ASN A 397 9.03 -2.69 -20.19
CA ASN A 397 10.30 -2.48 -20.88
C ASN A 397 10.60 -3.53 -21.95
N GLY A 398 10.18 -4.78 -21.76
CA GLY A 398 10.24 -5.82 -22.78
C GLY A 398 9.29 -5.58 -23.96
N CYS A 399 8.14 -4.93 -23.73
CA CYS A 399 7.27 -4.49 -24.83
C CYS A 399 7.94 -3.36 -25.63
N GLN A 400 8.54 -2.39 -24.92
CA GLN A 400 9.31 -1.30 -25.53
C GLN A 400 10.47 -1.84 -26.37
N LEU A 401 11.20 -2.85 -25.87
CA LEU A 401 12.24 -3.53 -26.63
C LEU A 401 11.71 -4.09 -27.95
N PHE A 402 10.59 -4.82 -27.92
CA PHE A 402 10.02 -5.41 -29.14
C PHE A 402 9.50 -4.35 -30.12
N LEU A 403 9.05 -3.20 -29.62
CA LEU A 403 8.68 -2.05 -30.46
C LEU A 403 9.91 -1.43 -31.14
N GLU A 404 10.99 -1.17 -30.39
CA GLU A 404 12.23 -0.58 -30.91
C GLU A 404 12.92 -1.51 -31.93
N LEU A 405 12.79 -2.83 -31.75
CA LEU A 405 13.30 -3.83 -32.71
C LEU A 405 12.33 -4.10 -33.88
N GLY A 406 11.15 -3.47 -33.91
CA GLY A 406 10.15 -3.67 -34.97
C GLY A 406 9.54 -5.09 -35.00
N LEU A 407 9.61 -5.81 -33.88
CA LEU A 407 9.17 -7.20 -33.75
C LEU A 407 7.66 -7.32 -33.53
N LEU A 408 7.02 -6.29 -32.97
CA LEU A 408 5.57 -6.25 -32.82
C LEU A 408 4.92 -6.06 -34.20
N HIS A 409 4.20 -7.08 -34.67
CA HIS A 409 3.58 -7.14 -35.99
C HIS A 409 4.53 -6.74 -37.14
N ARG A 410 5.48 -7.63 -37.46
CA ARG A 410 6.53 -7.41 -38.48
C ARG A 410 6.01 -6.90 -39.83
N GLY A 411 4.78 -7.24 -40.23
CA GLY A 411 4.16 -6.77 -41.48
C GLY A 411 3.59 -5.35 -41.49
N HIS A 412 3.51 -4.66 -40.34
CA HIS A 412 2.98 -3.28 -40.32
C HIS A 412 3.90 -2.30 -41.04
N VAL A 413 3.33 -1.48 -41.94
CA VAL A 413 4.02 -0.38 -42.63
C VAL A 413 4.43 0.72 -41.66
N GLU A 414 3.49 1.14 -40.79
CA GLU A 414 3.76 2.08 -39.71
C GLU A 414 3.95 1.32 -38.40
N LYS A 415 5.15 1.44 -37.81
CA LYS A 415 5.48 0.78 -36.56
C LYS A 415 4.96 1.57 -35.36
N PRO A 416 4.30 0.93 -34.39
CA PRO A 416 3.88 1.60 -33.16
C PRO A 416 5.09 2.10 -32.37
N LYS A 417 4.86 3.14 -31.56
CA LYS A 417 5.88 3.74 -30.69
C LYS A 417 5.30 3.94 -29.30
N MET A 418 6.10 3.67 -28.27
CA MET A 418 5.80 4.08 -26.90
C MET A 418 6.57 5.36 -26.59
N ARG A 419 5.84 6.44 -26.26
CA ARG A 419 6.41 7.74 -25.87
C ARG A 419 6.15 7.98 -24.39
N HIS A 420 6.61 9.12 -23.88
CA HIS A 420 6.22 9.58 -22.56
C HIS A 420 4.70 9.63 -22.43
N ASN A 421 4.21 9.27 -21.25
CA ASN A 421 2.81 9.43 -20.88
C ASN A 421 2.37 10.88 -21.07
N ASP A 422 1.13 11.11 -21.49
CA ASP A 422 0.55 12.45 -21.58
C ASP A 422 0.55 13.21 -20.25
N SER A 423 0.62 12.50 -19.12
CA SER A 423 0.73 13.11 -17.78
C SER A 423 2.14 13.64 -17.47
N HIS A 424 3.14 13.31 -18.30
CA HIS A 424 4.56 13.57 -18.04
C HIS A 424 5.05 13.03 -16.69
N LYS A 425 4.34 12.03 -16.14
CA LYS A 425 4.60 11.41 -14.85
C LYS A 425 4.62 9.89 -15.00
N PHE A 426 5.41 9.22 -14.17
CA PHE A 426 5.34 7.77 -14.01
C PHE A 426 4.01 7.38 -13.36
N GLU A 427 3.28 6.45 -13.96
CA GLU A 427 1.99 6.00 -13.47
C GLU A 427 2.11 4.59 -12.88
N CYS A 428 1.87 4.47 -11.58
CA CYS A 428 1.78 3.19 -10.87
C CYS A 428 0.32 3.00 -10.44
N VAL A 429 -0.47 2.33 -11.27
CA VAL A 429 -1.92 2.24 -11.10
C VAL A 429 -2.40 0.80 -11.19
N PHE A 430 -3.40 0.47 -10.38
CA PHE A 430 -4.23 -0.71 -10.61
C PHE A 430 -5.41 -0.28 -11.48
N THR A 431 -5.52 -0.84 -12.69
CA THR A 431 -6.49 -0.41 -13.69
C THR A 431 -7.17 -1.59 -14.35
N SER A 432 -8.43 -1.40 -14.78
CA SER A 432 -9.16 -2.36 -15.60
C SER A 432 -8.84 -2.15 -17.08
N VAL A 433 -8.73 -3.25 -17.84
CA VAL A 433 -8.55 -3.23 -19.29
C VAL A 433 -9.57 -4.16 -19.95
N ASP A 434 -10.09 -3.77 -21.11
CA ASP A 434 -10.96 -4.61 -21.93
C ASP A 434 -10.13 -5.35 -22.98
N ILE A 435 -10.13 -6.68 -22.92
CA ILE A 435 -9.43 -7.52 -23.91
C ILE A 435 -10.28 -7.58 -25.18
N GLN A 436 -9.81 -6.93 -26.25
CA GLN A 436 -10.49 -6.91 -27.55
C GLN A 436 -10.26 -8.22 -28.34
N PRO A 437 -11.18 -8.62 -29.23
CA PRO A 437 -10.95 -9.74 -30.16
C PRO A 437 -9.66 -9.55 -30.96
N ASN A 438 -8.78 -10.54 -30.94
CA ASN A 438 -7.47 -10.47 -31.57
C ASN A 438 -6.95 -11.89 -31.92
N THR A 439 -5.74 -11.98 -32.51
CA THR A 439 -5.10 -13.24 -32.92
C THR A 439 -3.92 -13.66 -32.01
N SER A 440 -3.77 -13.03 -30.85
CA SER A 440 -2.84 -13.45 -29.80
C SER A 440 -3.22 -14.85 -29.32
N VAL A 441 -2.21 -15.68 -29.05
CA VAL A 441 -2.40 -16.97 -28.37
C VAL A 441 -2.64 -16.78 -26.87
N MET A 442 -2.18 -15.65 -26.31
CA MET A 442 -2.32 -15.25 -24.91
C MET A 442 -3.46 -14.26 -24.70
#